data_AF-A0A2T4WBM9-F1
#
_entry.id   AF-A0A2T4WBM9-F1
#
_cell.length_a   1.000
_cell.length_b   1.000
_cell.length_c   1.000
_cell.angle_alpha   90.00
_cell.angle_beta   90.00
_cell.angle_gamma   90.00
#
_symmetry.space_group_name_H-M   'P 1'
#
loop_
_entity.id
_entity.type
_entity.pdbx_description
1 polymer ?
#
loop_
_entity_poly.entity_id
_entity_poly.type
_entity_poly.pdbx_seq_one_letter_code
_entity_poly.pdbx_strand_id
1 'polypeptide(L)'
;MKKLLFTALLIFASTAGFAQKMKVQVDKESGTITVNEVPQAILIKENAPGQLGINKNFTITNLDGKELLYFVFTQEPETNSRGYKTGKTLTYYTLNFIESGGQGRRPGTMTALGAAKIAMKNGLIVDGEIDPEAQKKFLLKY
;
A
#
# COMPACT_ATOMS: atom_id res chain seq x y z
N MET A 1 29.72 -1.07 44.85
CA MET A 1 28.95 -2.10 44.11
C MET A 1 27.50 -1.71 43.76
N LYS A 2 26.96 -0.55 44.19
CA LYS A 2 25.57 -0.13 43.85
C LYS A 2 25.42 0.76 42.61
N LYS A 3 26.53 1.27 42.04
CA LYS A 3 26.50 2.19 40.88
C LYS A 3 26.54 1.49 39.52
N LEU A 4 26.94 0.21 39.46
CA LEU A 4 27.02 -0.55 38.21
C LEU A 4 25.67 -1.17 37.78
N LEU A 5 24.73 -1.40 38.70
CA LEU A 5 23.42 -1.98 38.38
C LEU A 5 22.47 -0.99 37.67
N PHE A 6 22.61 0.32 37.94
CA PHE A 6 21.74 1.32 37.31
C PHE A 6 22.08 1.58 35.84
N THR A 7 23.34 1.41 35.45
CA THR A 7 23.77 1.62 34.05
C THR A 7 23.31 0.48 33.14
N ALA A 8 23.22 -0.75 33.65
CA ALA A 8 22.75 -1.91 32.87
C ALA A 8 21.23 -1.87 32.59
N LEU A 9 20.44 -1.29 33.50
CA LEU A 9 18.98 -1.20 33.36
C LEU A 9 18.55 -0.16 32.30
N LEU A 10 19.33 0.91 32.10
CA LEU A 10 19.08 1.93 31.08
C LEU A 10 19.41 1.46 29.66
N ILE A 11 20.34 0.52 29.50
CA ILE A 11 20.73 -0.01 28.18
C ILE A 11 19.69 -1.03 27.67
N PHE A 12 18.98 -1.73 28.55
CA PHE A 12 17.90 -2.64 28.14
C PHE A 12 16.59 -1.93 27.78
N ALA A 13 16.39 -0.68 28.21
CA ALA A 13 15.21 0.11 27.84
C ALA A 13 15.29 0.67 26.42
N SER A 14 16.49 0.79 25.82
CA SER A 14 16.66 1.30 24.45
C SER A 14 16.52 0.23 23.37
N THR A 15 16.55 -1.06 23.71
CA THR A 15 16.39 -2.15 22.74
C THR A 15 14.95 -2.68 22.63
N ALA A 16 14.06 -2.29 23.53
CA ALA A 16 12.65 -2.72 23.52
C ALA A 16 11.78 -1.97 22.47
N GLY A 17 12.31 -0.94 21.81
CA GLY A 17 11.62 -0.23 20.71
C GLY A 17 11.66 -0.96 19.36
N PHE A 18 12.49 -2.00 19.23
CA PHE A 18 12.65 -2.75 17.99
C PHE A 18 11.61 -3.85 17.83
N ALA A 19 10.37 -3.46 17.50
CA ALA A 19 9.39 -4.22 16.71
C ALA A 19 7.95 -3.67 16.88
N GLN A 20 7.76 -2.36 17.03
CA GLN A 20 6.40 -1.83 16.94
C GLN A 20 5.88 -2.07 15.51
N LYS A 21 4.95 -3.01 15.36
CA LYS A 21 4.32 -3.36 14.08
C LYS A 21 3.77 -2.08 13.44
N MET A 22 4.31 -1.71 12.28
CA MET A 22 3.94 -0.48 11.58
C MET A 22 2.42 -0.33 11.49
N LYS A 23 1.87 0.70 12.14
CA LYS A 23 0.43 0.96 12.23
C LYS A 23 0.04 1.91 11.11
N VAL A 24 -0.49 1.33 10.03
CA VAL A 24 -1.04 2.08 8.89
C VAL A 24 -2.52 2.35 9.13
N GLN A 25 -2.94 3.60 8.99
CA GLN A 25 -4.33 4.03 9.06
C GLN A 25 -4.68 4.90 7.85
N VAL A 26 -5.96 4.97 7.53
CA VAL A 26 -6.50 5.85 6.49
C VAL A 26 -7.66 6.59 7.10
N ASP A 27 -7.57 7.91 7.15
CA ASP A 27 -8.69 8.74 7.58
C ASP A 27 -9.84 8.64 6.57
N LYS A 28 -11.08 8.51 7.07
CA LYS A 28 -12.23 8.19 6.20
C LYS A 28 -12.70 9.37 5.37
N GLU A 29 -12.51 10.59 5.88
CA GLU A 29 -13.00 11.84 5.29
C GLU A 29 -11.94 12.45 4.38
N SER A 30 -10.74 12.69 4.91
CA SER A 30 -9.63 13.29 4.16
C SER A 30 -8.87 12.31 3.27
N GLY A 31 -8.95 11.00 3.54
CA GLY A 31 -8.13 10.00 2.86
C GLY A 31 -6.66 9.99 3.32
N THR A 32 -6.29 10.79 4.33
CA THR A 32 -4.92 10.87 4.83
C THR A 32 -4.43 9.50 5.30
N ILE A 33 -3.34 9.03 4.71
CA ILE A 33 -2.61 7.85 5.14
C ILE A 33 -1.65 8.27 6.25
N THR A 34 -1.79 7.66 7.42
CA THR A 34 -0.83 7.84 8.52
C THR A 34 -0.10 6.54 8.82
N VAL A 35 1.20 6.66 9.11
CA VAL A 35 2.05 5.59 9.61
C VAL A 35 2.52 5.98 11.00
N ASN A 36 2.12 5.18 12.00
CA ASN A 36 2.42 5.49 13.41
C ASN A 36 2.04 6.95 13.77
N GLU A 37 0.87 7.39 13.30
CA GLU A 37 0.30 8.73 13.54
C GLU A 37 0.98 9.88 12.79
N VAL A 38 2.00 9.60 11.98
CA VAL A 38 2.63 10.58 11.09
C VAL A 38 1.96 10.52 9.71
N PRO A 39 1.41 11.63 9.17
CA PRO A 39 0.92 11.70 7.80
C PRO A 39 2.00 11.39 6.78
N GLN A 40 1.68 10.60 5.76
CA GLN A 40 2.64 10.18 4.73
C GLN A 40 2.17 10.51 3.32
N ALA A 41 0.87 10.39 3.07
CA ALA A 41 0.29 10.47 1.72
C ALA A 41 -1.23 10.69 1.82
N ILE A 42 -1.88 10.98 0.71
CA ILE A 42 -3.35 11.07 0.62
C ILE A 42 -3.85 9.98 -0.32
N LEU A 43 -4.91 9.28 0.10
CA LEU A 43 -5.59 8.28 -0.71
C LEU A 43 -6.93 8.80 -1.21
N ILE A 44 -7.06 8.86 -2.52
CA ILE A 44 -8.28 9.23 -3.22
C ILE A 44 -8.98 7.93 -3.65
N LYS A 45 -10.30 7.87 -3.44
CA LYS A 45 -11.13 6.69 -3.78
C LYS A 45 -12.18 7.08 -4.80
N GLU A 46 -12.30 6.30 -5.86
CA GLU A 46 -13.28 6.52 -6.92
C GLU A 46 -14.05 5.23 -7.20
N ASN A 47 -15.29 5.32 -7.68
CA ASN A 47 -16.02 4.12 -8.07
C ASN A 47 -15.33 3.44 -9.25
N ALA A 48 -15.02 2.15 -9.13
CA ALA A 48 -14.57 1.40 -10.29
C ALA A 48 -15.71 1.34 -11.34
N PRO A 49 -15.42 1.58 -12.64
CA PRO A 49 -16.43 1.56 -13.68
C PRO A 49 -17.22 0.24 -13.69
N GLY A 50 -18.55 0.34 -13.80
CA GLY A 50 -19.43 -0.84 -13.85
C GLY A 50 -19.58 -1.63 -12.54
N GLN A 51 -19.08 -1.13 -11.41
CA GLN A 51 -19.06 -1.86 -10.13
C GLN A 51 -20.10 -1.41 -9.10
N LEU A 52 -21.06 -0.55 -9.48
CA LEU A 52 -22.13 -0.03 -8.61
C LEU A 52 -21.64 0.47 -7.23
N GLY A 53 -20.41 0.98 -7.17
CA GLY A 53 -19.78 1.48 -5.94
C GLY A 53 -19.30 0.42 -4.95
N ILE A 54 -19.35 -0.88 -5.26
CA ILE A 54 -18.81 -1.96 -4.43
C ILE A 54 -17.28 -1.94 -4.46
N ASN A 55 -16.70 -1.98 -5.66
CA ASN A 55 -15.27 -1.88 -5.87
C ASN A 55 -14.89 -0.45 -6.24
N LYS A 56 -13.70 -0.04 -5.82
CA LYS A 56 -13.18 1.33 -5.99
C LYS A 56 -11.85 1.27 -6.71
N ASN A 57 -11.53 2.31 -7.47
CA ASN A 57 -10.13 2.59 -7.81
C ASN A 57 -9.51 3.45 -6.71
N PHE A 58 -8.19 3.41 -6.59
CA PHE A 58 -7.46 4.16 -5.58
C PHE A 58 -6.28 4.91 -6.19
N THR A 59 -6.19 6.21 -5.97
CA THR A 59 -5.00 7.01 -6.27
C THR A 59 -4.30 7.33 -4.95
N ILE A 60 -2.98 7.19 -4.91
CA ILE A 60 -2.18 7.70 -3.79
C ILE A 60 -1.34 8.86 -4.30
N THR A 61 -1.47 10.01 -3.63
CA THR A 61 -0.67 11.20 -3.84
C THR A 61 0.28 11.42 -2.68
N ASN A 62 1.31 12.24 -2.88
CA ASN A 62 2.01 12.86 -1.75
C ASN A 62 1.10 13.90 -1.05
N LEU A 63 1.60 14.51 0.03
CA LEU A 63 0.84 15.50 0.81
C LEU A 63 0.56 16.80 0.03
N ASP A 64 1.35 17.08 -1.01
CA ASP A 64 1.18 18.26 -1.89
C ASP A 64 0.22 17.98 -3.07
N GLY A 65 -0.28 16.75 -3.21
CA GLY A 65 -1.22 16.35 -4.26
C GLY A 65 -0.58 15.80 -5.53
N LYS A 66 0.75 15.61 -5.59
CA LYS A 66 1.41 14.91 -6.72
C LYS A 66 0.99 13.43 -6.71
N GLU A 67 0.43 12.94 -7.81
CA GLU A 67 0.09 11.52 -7.96
C GLU A 67 1.36 10.64 -8.03
N LEU A 68 1.38 9.58 -7.23
CA LEU A 68 2.52 8.67 -7.13
C LEU A 68 2.21 7.30 -7.71
N LEU A 69 1.04 6.75 -7.36
CA LEU A 69 0.60 5.45 -7.85
C LEU A 69 -0.93 5.32 -7.93
N TYR A 70 -1.41 4.49 -8.87
CA TYR A 70 -2.83 4.24 -9.08
C TYR A 70 -3.15 2.75 -9.11
N PHE A 71 -4.23 2.38 -8.44
CA PHE A 71 -4.80 1.03 -8.39
C PHE A 71 -6.11 1.00 -9.19
N VAL A 72 -6.10 0.29 -10.31
CA VAL A 72 -7.26 0.09 -11.18
C VAL A 72 -7.89 -1.26 -10.88
N PHE A 73 -9.14 -1.28 -10.44
CA PHE A 73 -9.87 -2.53 -10.31
C PHE A 73 -10.26 -3.08 -11.69
N THR A 74 -10.10 -4.37 -11.90
CA THR A 74 -10.54 -5.06 -13.10
C THR A 74 -11.25 -6.35 -12.75
N GLN A 75 -12.33 -6.60 -13.48
CA GLN A 75 -13.13 -7.81 -13.41
C GLN A 75 -13.32 -8.36 -14.82
N GLU A 76 -12.89 -9.60 -15.05
CA GLU A 76 -12.96 -10.24 -16.36
C GLU A 76 -13.32 -11.73 -16.23
N PRO A 77 -13.93 -12.36 -17.23
CA PRO A 77 -14.15 -13.81 -17.22
C PRO A 77 -12.81 -14.55 -17.14
N GLU A 78 -12.72 -15.55 -16.26
CA GLU A 78 -11.56 -16.43 -16.21
C GLU A 78 -11.54 -17.35 -17.44
N THR A 79 -10.38 -17.47 -18.07
CA THR A 79 -10.14 -18.44 -19.16
C THR A 79 -9.14 -19.50 -18.73
N ASN A 80 -9.36 -20.75 -19.14
CA ASN A 80 -8.38 -21.81 -18.96
C ASN A 80 -7.21 -21.68 -19.97
N SER A 81 -6.22 -22.58 -19.88
CA SER A 81 -5.04 -22.59 -20.77
C SER A 81 -5.34 -22.75 -22.26
N ARG A 82 -6.57 -23.12 -22.61
CA ARG A 82 -7.05 -23.27 -23.99
C ARG A 82 -7.92 -22.09 -24.45
N GLY A 83 -8.04 -21.05 -23.63
CA GLY A 83 -8.82 -19.85 -23.93
C GLY A 83 -10.34 -19.97 -23.68
N TYR A 84 -10.83 -21.10 -23.17
CA TYR A 84 -12.25 -21.27 -22.87
C TYR A 84 -12.61 -20.63 -21.53
N LYS A 85 -13.74 -19.92 -21.49
CA LYS A 85 -14.31 -19.37 -20.26
C LYS A 85 -14.62 -20.49 -19.27
N THR A 86 -14.14 -20.38 -18.03
CA THR A 86 -14.36 -21.40 -16.99
C THR A 86 -15.69 -21.22 -16.25
N GLY A 87 -16.41 -20.13 -16.53
CA GLY A 87 -17.59 -19.70 -15.78
C GLY A 87 -17.25 -18.93 -14.48
N LYS A 88 -15.96 -18.82 -14.13
CA LYS A 88 -15.50 -17.99 -13.02
C LYS A 88 -15.15 -16.58 -13.49
N THR A 89 -15.00 -15.69 -12.52
CA THR A 89 -14.61 -14.31 -12.71
C THR A 89 -13.27 -14.06 -12.04
N LEU A 90 -12.31 -13.55 -12.80
CA LEU A 90 -11.08 -12.99 -12.27
C LEU A 90 -11.34 -11.57 -11.79
N THR A 91 -10.93 -11.29 -10.56
CA THR A 91 -10.90 -9.94 -9.99
C THR A 91 -9.48 -9.63 -9.58
N TYR A 92 -9.02 -8.43 -9.88
CA TYR A 92 -7.67 -8.00 -9.55
C TYR A 92 -7.58 -6.48 -9.58
N TYR A 93 -6.46 -5.98 -9.07
CA TYR A 93 -6.03 -4.61 -9.26
C TYR A 93 -4.75 -4.58 -10.09
N THR A 94 -4.72 -3.69 -11.08
CA THR A 94 -3.48 -3.28 -11.73
C THR A 94 -2.92 -2.08 -10.96
N LEU A 95 -1.69 -2.22 -10.48
CA LEU A 95 -0.94 -1.15 -9.85
C LEU A 95 -0.12 -0.44 -10.92
N ASN A 96 -0.12 0.88 -10.93
CA ASN A 96 0.60 1.70 -11.89
C ASN A 96 1.44 2.71 -11.11
N PHE A 97 2.75 2.72 -11.31
CA PHE A 97 3.65 3.76 -10.82
C PHE A 97 3.69 4.87 -11.87
N ILE A 98 3.30 6.09 -11.49
CA ILE A 98 3.05 7.16 -12.45
C ILE A 98 4.33 7.58 -13.18
N GLU A 99 5.39 7.86 -12.43
CA GLU A 99 6.62 8.42 -12.99
C GLU A 99 7.40 7.42 -13.84
N SER A 100 7.50 6.18 -13.38
CA SER A 100 8.28 5.13 -14.06
C SER A 100 7.47 4.33 -15.09
N GLY A 101 6.14 4.45 -15.08
CA GLY A 101 5.25 3.61 -15.89
C GLY A 101 5.24 2.12 -15.49
N GLY A 102 5.90 1.75 -14.38
CA GLY A 102 5.95 0.37 -13.91
C GLY A 102 4.57 -0.15 -13.53
N GLN A 103 4.29 -1.42 -13.85
CA GLN A 103 2.99 -2.05 -13.58
C GLN A 103 3.14 -3.39 -12.88
N GLY A 104 2.26 -3.66 -11.92
CA GLY A 104 2.16 -4.95 -11.23
C GLY A 104 0.70 -5.37 -11.04
N ARG A 105 0.44 -6.65 -10.77
CA ARG A 105 -0.93 -7.17 -10.62
C ARG A 105 -1.15 -7.78 -9.24
N ARG A 106 -2.21 -7.34 -8.56
CA ARG A 106 -2.66 -7.94 -7.29
C ARG A 106 -4.01 -8.63 -7.47
N PRO A 107 -4.14 -9.95 -7.28
CA PRO A 107 -5.42 -10.64 -7.36
C PRO A 107 -6.37 -10.25 -6.22
N GLY A 108 -7.66 -10.39 -6.50
CA GLY A 108 -8.76 -10.15 -5.56
C GLY A 108 -9.13 -8.68 -5.39
N THR A 109 -10.10 -8.43 -4.49
CA THR A 109 -10.56 -7.09 -4.14
C THR A 109 -9.67 -6.44 -3.06
N MET A 110 -9.82 -5.14 -2.83
CA MET A 110 -9.18 -4.46 -1.69
C MET A 110 -9.98 -3.25 -1.20
N THR A 111 -9.71 -2.89 0.05
CA THR A 111 -10.19 -1.65 0.67
C THR A 111 -9.13 -0.55 0.53
N ALA A 112 -9.51 0.69 0.84
CA ALA A 112 -8.57 1.82 0.94
C ALA A 112 -7.40 1.51 1.90
N LEU A 113 -7.69 0.89 3.05
CA LEU A 113 -6.65 0.45 3.98
C LEU A 113 -5.73 -0.64 3.38
N GLY A 114 -6.26 -1.48 2.49
CA GLY A 114 -5.48 -2.45 1.73
C GLY A 114 -4.48 -1.77 0.79
N ALA A 115 -4.94 -0.80 -0.01
CA ALA A 115 -4.10 -0.01 -0.91
C ALA A 115 -3.00 0.75 -0.12
N ALA A 116 -3.38 1.45 0.94
CA ALA A 116 -2.43 2.16 1.80
C ALA A 116 -1.38 1.22 2.43
N LYS A 117 -1.81 0.03 2.91
CA LYS A 117 -0.87 -0.97 3.44
C LYS A 117 0.10 -1.48 2.38
N ILE A 118 -0.32 -1.61 1.13
CA ILE A 118 0.59 -2.01 0.03
C ILE A 118 1.67 -0.94 -0.15
N ALA A 119 1.28 0.33 -0.24
CA ALA A 119 2.25 1.41 -0.41
C ALA A 119 3.22 1.51 0.79
N MET A 120 2.68 1.61 2.00
CA MET A 120 3.49 1.87 3.18
C MET A 120 4.33 0.66 3.60
N LYS A 121 3.79 -0.57 3.59
CA LYS A 121 4.53 -1.74 4.09
C LYS A 121 5.65 -2.20 3.19
N ASN A 122 5.57 -1.85 1.91
CA ASN A 122 6.65 -2.13 0.96
C ASN A 122 7.62 -0.94 0.87
N GLY A 123 7.45 0.11 1.68
CA GLY A 123 8.33 1.29 1.65
C GLY A 123 8.31 2.02 0.31
N LEU A 124 7.18 1.96 -0.42
CA LEU A 124 7.11 2.53 -1.77
C LEU A 124 7.17 4.04 -1.77
N ILE A 125 6.78 4.70 -0.67
CA ILE A 125 6.75 6.15 -0.56
C ILE A 125 7.69 6.55 0.58
N VAL A 126 8.68 7.38 0.26
CA VAL A 126 9.66 7.96 1.19
C VAL A 126 9.76 9.44 0.87
N ASP A 127 9.61 10.30 1.87
CA ASP A 127 9.69 11.76 1.72
C ASP A 127 8.82 12.34 0.59
N GLY A 128 7.63 11.75 0.39
CA GLY A 128 6.67 12.18 -0.62
C GLY A 128 6.97 11.74 -2.05
N GLU A 129 7.95 10.85 -2.26
CA GLU A 129 8.34 10.34 -3.57
C GLU A 129 8.34 8.82 -3.61
N ILE A 130 8.27 8.23 -4.82
CA ILE A 130 8.42 6.78 -4.99
C ILE A 130 9.87 6.37 -4.77
N ASP A 131 10.14 5.45 -3.85
CA ASP A 131 11.47 4.87 -3.69
C ASP A 131 11.76 3.87 -4.85
N PRO A 132 12.75 4.14 -5.72
CA PRO A 132 12.97 3.33 -6.92
C PRO A 132 13.40 1.89 -6.62
N GLU A 133 14.16 1.67 -5.55
CA GLU A 133 14.63 0.34 -5.15
C GLU A 133 13.50 -0.52 -4.57
N ALA A 134 12.65 0.09 -3.75
CA ALA A 134 11.43 -0.51 -3.24
C ALA A 134 10.47 -0.83 -4.38
N GLN A 135 10.28 0.09 -5.34
CA GLN A 135 9.48 -0.16 -6.53
C GLN A 135 10.02 -1.36 -7.30
N LYS A 136 11.32 -1.41 -7.60
CA LYS A 136 11.93 -2.52 -8.33
C LYS A 136 11.70 -3.86 -7.63
N LYS A 137 11.93 -3.93 -6.31
CA LYS A 137 11.68 -5.13 -5.50
C LYS A 137 10.20 -5.50 -5.50
N PHE A 138 9.31 -4.52 -5.45
CA PHE A 138 7.88 -4.71 -5.46
C PHE A 138 7.39 -5.31 -6.78
N LEU A 139 7.84 -4.80 -7.92
CA LEU A 139 7.49 -5.30 -9.25
C LEU A 139 8.07 -6.69 -9.56
N LEU A 140 9.08 -7.16 -8.83
CA LEU A 140 9.52 -8.56 -8.93
C LEU A 140 8.57 -9.54 -8.23
N LYS A 141 7.73 -9.04 -7.32
CA LYS A 141 6.79 -9.83 -6.53
C LYS A 141 5.37 -9.84 -7.12
N TYR A 142 5.01 -8.81 -7.89
CA TYR A 142 3.67 -8.53 -8.41
C TYR A 142 3.68 -8.30 -9.91
#